data_AF-A0A223MB04-F1
#
_entry.id   AF-A0A223MB04-F1
#
_cell.length_a   1.000
_cell.length_b   1.000
_cell.length_c   1.000
_cell.angle_alpha   90.00
_cell.angle_beta   90.00
_cell.angle_gamma   90.00
#
_symmetry.space_group_name_H-M   'P 1'
#
loop_
_entity.id
_entity.type
_entity.pdbx_description
1 polymer ?
#
loop_
_entity_poly.entity_id
_entity_poly.type
_entity_poly.pdbx_seq_one_letter_code
_entity_poly.pdbx_strand_id
1 'polypeptide(L)'
;MKVLRKKPRNKEWTIDERLSVVKRFLANEPIVKISLQNNLNPSLISFWTKKYLESGISGLELNRGRSIMKSKISNNKSTKVSNNSDSQDKSNSSLSVYEELKLLKKENEVLKKWKAIGKDLWLKSTKARKNKKNL
;
A
#
# COMPACT_ATOMS: atom_id res chain seq x y z
N MET A 1 -34.12 -21.10 -25.88
CA MET A 1 -33.07 -20.15 -26.32
C MET A 1 -32.49 -19.46 -25.09
N LYS A 2 -31.22 -19.69 -24.74
CA LYS A 2 -30.57 -19.05 -23.58
C LYS A 2 -29.95 -17.73 -24.06
N VAL A 3 -30.51 -16.60 -23.67
CA VAL A 3 -30.03 -15.27 -24.10
C VAL A 3 -28.75 -14.93 -23.34
N LEU A 4 -27.63 -14.79 -24.07
CA LEU A 4 -26.36 -14.33 -23.54
C LEU A 4 -26.48 -12.84 -23.16
N ARG A 5 -26.63 -12.56 -21.86
CA ARG A 5 -26.61 -11.19 -21.34
C ARG A 5 -25.19 -10.61 -21.44
N LYS A 6 -25.07 -9.41 -22.03
CA LYS A 6 -23.79 -8.70 -22.11
C LYS A 6 -23.34 -8.30 -20.70
N LYS A 7 -22.10 -8.67 -20.35
CA LYS A 7 -21.47 -8.26 -19.10
C LYS A 7 -21.20 -6.75 -19.12
N PRO A 8 -21.47 -5.99 -18.04
CA PRO A 8 -21.05 -4.61 -17.96
C PRO A 8 -19.53 -4.53 -18.11
N ARG A 9 -19.08 -3.76 -19.09
CA ARG A 9 -17.67 -3.71 -19.52
C ARG A 9 -16.78 -2.97 -18.51
N ASN A 10 -17.36 -2.07 -17.73
CA ASN A 10 -16.62 -1.15 -16.87
C ASN A 10 -17.04 -1.37 -15.42
N LYS A 11 -16.41 -2.34 -14.74
CA LYS A 11 -16.50 -2.39 -13.28
C LYS A 11 -15.69 -1.24 -12.71
N GLU A 12 -16.34 -0.39 -11.93
CA GLU A 12 -15.69 0.65 -11.16
C GLU A 12 -15.06 0.02 -9.91
N TRP A 13 -13.81 0.37 -9.65
CA TRP A 13 -13.07 -0.11 -8.47
C TRP A 13 -12.79 1.07 -7.57
N THR A 14 -13.26 1.00 -6.33
CA THR A 14 -12.95 1.95 -5.27
C THR A 14 -11.50 1.83 -4.81
N ILE A 15 -10.98 2.86 -4.15
CA ILE A 15 -9.61 2.85 -3.60
C ILE A 15 -9.46 1.71 -2.59
N ASP A 16 -10.45 1.49 -1.74
CA ASP A 16 -10.42 0.44 -0.71
C ASP A 16 -10.39 -0.96 -1.29
N GLU A 17 -11.19 -1.22 -2.34
CA GLU A 17 -11.15 -2.52 -3.04
C GLU A 17 -9.78 -2.77 -3.68
N ARG A 18 -9.19 -1.75 -4.31
CA ARG A 18 -7.84 -1.85 -4.89
C ARG A 18 -6.80 -2.11 -3.80
N LEU A 19 -6.90 -1.40 -2.68
CA LEU A 19 -6.00 -1.55 -1.53
C LEU A 19 -6.10 -2.95 -0.93
N SER A 20 -7.31 -3.50 -0.80
CA SER A 20 -7.54 -4.88 -0.35
C SER A 20 -6.83 -5.89 -1.25
N VAL A 21 -6.99 -5.75 -2.57
CA VAL A 21 -6.31 -6.61 -3.56
C VAL A 21 -4.79 -6.53 -3.45
N VAL A 22 -4.24 -5.32 -3.31
CA VAL A 22 -2.79 -5.13 -3.16
C VAL A 22 -2.26 -5.72 -1.86
N LYS A 23 -2.96 -5.50 -0.73
CA LYS A 23 -2.57 -6.08 0.58
C LYS A 23 -2.50 -7.61 0.51
N ARG A 24 -3.47 -8.25 -0.14
CA ARG A 24 -3.49 -9.70 -0.35
C ARG A 24 -2.31 -10.20 -1.19
N PHE A 25 -1.99 -9.49 -2.28
CA PHE A 25 -0.86 -9.83 -3.12
C PHE A 25 0.48 -9.66 -2.37
N LEU A 26 0.64 -8.59 -1.59
CA LEU A 26 1.81 -8.37 -0.74
C LEU A 26 1.94 -9.40 0.40
N ALA A 27 0.83 -10.02 0.81
CA ALA A 27 0.82 -11.15 1.73
C ALA A 27 1.22 -12.49 1.05
N ASN A 28 1.80 -12.44 -0.16
CA ASN A 28 2.22 -13.59 -0.97
C ASN A 28 1.07 -14.52 -1.39
N GLU A 29 -0.16 -14.02 -1.46
CA GLU A 29 -1.25 -14.81 -2.01
C GLU A 29 -1.12 -14.93 -3.54
N PRO A 30 -1.32 -16.12 -4.14
CA PRO A 30 -1.12 -16.31 -5.58
C PRO A 30 -2.05 -15.41 -6.40
N ILE A 31 -1.46 -14.72 -7.38
CA ILE A 31 -2.16 -13.75 -8.23
C ILE A 31 -3.38 -14.34 -8.94
N VAL A 32 -3.31 -15.63 -9.32
CA VAL A 32 -4.42 -16.36 -9.96
C VAL A 32 -5.61 -16.49 -9.02
N LYS A 33 -5.37 -16.78 -7.73
CA LYS A 33 -6.42 -16.89 -6.73
C LYS A 33 -7.12 -15.55 -6.49
N ILE A 34 -6.33 -14.47 -6.35
CA ILE A 34 -6.86 -13.12 -6.18
C ILE A 34 -7.66 -12.70 -7.42
N SER A 35 -7.12 -12.98 -8.61
CA SER A 35 -7.76 -12.71 -9.90
C SER A 35 -9.12 -13.41 -10.04
N LEU A 36 -9.20 -14.70 -9.73
CA LEU A 36 -10.43 -15.48 -9.81
C LEU A 36 -11.49 -14.96 -8.84
N GLN A 37 -11.12 -14.75 -7.57
CA GLN A 37 -12.08 -14.31 -6.54
C GLN A 37 -12.61 -12.90 -6.77
N ASN A 38 -11.77 -12.00 -7.28
CA ASN A 38 -12.15 -10.61 -7.55
C ASN A 38 -12.67 -10.40 -8.98
N ASN A 39 -12.68 -11.46 -9.80
CA ASN A 39 -12.96 -11.43 -11.23
C ASN A 39 -12.16 -10.31 -11.95
N LEU A 40 -10.86 -10.29 -11.67
CA LEU A 40 -9.89 -9.27 -12.09
C LEU A 40 -8.84 -9.85 -13.02
N ASN A 41 -8.30 -9.02 -13.92
CA ASN A 41 -7.16 -9.43 -14.72
C ASN A 41 -5.87 -9.40 -13.86
N PRO A 42 -5.05 -10.47 -13.85
CA PRO A 42 -3.77 -10.49 -13.12
C PRO A 42 -2.86 -9.30 -13.43
N SER A 43 -2.81 -8.82 -14.68
CA SER A 43 -2.00 -7.66 -15.06
C SER A 43 -2.40 -6.39 -14.30
N LEU A 44 -3.69 -6.26 -13.96
CA LEU A 44 -4.20 -5.11 -13.21
C LEU A 44 -3.76 -5.16 -11.74
N ILE A 45 -3.67 -6.36 -11.16
CA ILE A 45 -3.16 -6.58 -9.80
C ILE A 45 -1.69 -6.16 -9.72
N SER A 46 -0.88 -6.59 -10.69
CA SER A 46 0.53 -6.20 -10.78
C SER A 46 0.69 -4.68 -10.96
N PHE A 47 -0.15 -4.08 -11.82
CA PHE A 47 -0.13 -2.63 -12.06
C PHE A 47 -0.47 -1.84 -10.80
N TRP A 48 -1.55 -2.19 -10.09
CA TRP A 48 -1.92 -1.53 -8.83
C TRP A 48 -0.86 -1.71 -7.75
N THR A 49 -0.29 -2.91 -7.64
CA THR A 49 0.79 -3.19 -6.68
C THR A 49 2.00 -2.31 -6.96
N LYS A 50 2.42 -2.22 -8.23
CA LYS A 50 3.52 -1.34 -8.64
C LYS A 50 3.25 0.12 -8.26
N LYS A 51 2.05 0.62 -8.58
CA LYS A 51 1.66 2.00 -8.24
C LYS A 51 1.62 2.27 -6.75
N TYR A 52 1.15 1.30 -5.97
CA TYR A 52 1.15 1.37 -4.52
C TYR A 52 2.57 1.39 -3.93
N LEU A 53 3.49 0.60 -4.49
CA LEU A 53 4.90 0.63 -4.08
C LEU A 53 5.61 1.95 -4.46
N GLU A 54 5.23 2.55 -5.58
CA GLU A 54 5.81 3.82 -6.06
C GLU A 54 5.30 5.05 -5.27
N SER A 55 4.01 5.09 -4.94
CA SER A 55 3.36 6.33 -4.45
C SER A 55 2.36 6.09 -3.31
N GLY A 56 2.38 4.92 -2.67
CA GLY A 56 1.47 4.56 -1.58
C GLY A 56 0.00 4.56 -2.01
N ILE A 57 -0.88 4.96 -1.09
CA ILE A 57 -2.33 4.99 -1.32
C ILE A 57 -2.70 5.94 -2.47
N SER A 58 -2.00 7.07 -2.62
CA SER A 58 -2.21 8.02 -3.72
C SER A 58 -1.96 7.38 -5.09
N GLY A 59 -1.08 6.38 -5.19
CA GLY A 59 -0.87 5.62 -6.43
C GLY A 59 -2.08 4.78 -6.86
N LEU A 60 -3.00 4.48 -5.94
CA LEU A 60 -4.24 3.76 -6.22
C LEU A 60 -5.38 4.69 -6.68
N GLU A 61 -5.19 6.01 -6.58
CA GLU A 61 -6.08 7.03 -7.12
C GLU A 61 -5.88 7.16 -8.64
N LEU A 62 -6.30 6.13 -9.38
CA LEU A 62 -6.26 6.15 -10.83
C LEU A 62 -7.38 7.04 -11.36
N ASN A 63 -7.02 8.27 -11.74
CA ASN A 63 -7.91 9.19 -12.43
C ASN A 63 -8.49 8.55 -13.70
N ARG A 64 -9.79 8.72 -13.92
CA ARG A 64 -10.42 8.23 -15.15
C ARG A 64 -10.01 9.12 -16.32
N GLY A 65 -9.40 8.50 -17.32
CA GLY A 65 -9.06 9.14 -18.59
C GLY A 65 -7.60 9.56 -18.70
N ARG A 66 -7.20 9.87 -19.93
CA ARG A 66 -5.90 10.46 -20.24
C ARG A 66 -5.87 11.86 -19.59
N SER A 67 -4.79 12.18 -18.87
CA SER A 67 -4.57 13.57 -18.44
C SER A 67 -4.71 14.45 -19.68
N ILE A 68 -5.62 15.42 -19.63
CA ILE A 68 -5.78 16.39 -20.72
C ILE A 68 -4.42 17.08 -20.82
N MET A 69 -3.67 16.78 -21.89
CA MET A 69 -2.45 17.50 -22.17
C MET A 69 -2.84 18.96 -22.28
N LYS A 70 -2.38 19.78 -21.32
CA LYS A 70 -2.43 21.23 -21.49
C LYS A 70 -1.56 21.52 -22.71
N SER A 71 -2.17 21.67 -23.87
CA SER A 71 -1.49 22.20 -25.05
C SER A 71 -0.81 23.48 -24.60
N LYS A 72 0.49 23.63 -24.86
CA LYS A 72 1.24 24.86 -24.60
C LYS A 72 0.64 25.99 -25.45
N ILE A 73 -0.43 26.60 -24.97
CA ILE A 73 -0.94 27.86 -25.49
C ILE A 73 -0.24 28.93 -24.68
N SER A 74 0.82 29.48 -25.28
CA SER A 74 1.52 30.66 -24.80
C SER A 74 0.63 31.88 -25.01
N ASN A 75 -0.31 32.12 -24.09
CA ASN A 75 -1.01 33.39 -24.06
C ASN A 75 -0.65 34.13 -22.79
N ASN A 76 0.30 35.04 -22.95
CA ASN A 76 0.63 36.08 -22.00
C ASN A 76 -0.64 36.90 -21.73
N LYS A 77 -1.34 36.64 -20.63
CA LYS A 77 -2.24 37.62 -20.04
C LYS A 77 -2.21 37.52 -18.53
N SER A 78 -1.46 38.45 -17.95
CA SER A 78 -1.44 38.79 -16.53
C SER A 78 -2.85 39.19 -16.04
N THR A 79 -2.98 39.22 -14.71
CA THR A 79 -4.13 39.56 -13.86
C THR A 79 -5.06 38.37 -13.58
N LYS A 80 -5.40 38.00 -12.33
CA LYS A 80 -5.44 38.75 -11.07
C LYS A 80 -5.40 37.74 -9.90
N VAL A 81 -4.54 38.02 -8.92
CA VAL A 81 -4.49 37.33 -7.62
C VAL A 81 -5.82 37.56 -6.89
N SER A 82 -6.41 36.49 -6.40
CA SER A 82 -7.41 36.51 -5.35
C SER A 82 -7.08 35.38 -4.39
N ASN A 83 -6.25 35.70 -3.40
CA ASN A 83 -6.08 34.89 -2.21
C ASN A 83 -7.41 34.83 -1.48
N ASN A 84 -7.91 33.64 -1.20
CA ASN A 84 -8.69 33.41 0.01
C ASN A 84 -8.18 32.11 0.65
N SER A 85 -7.65 32.33 1.83
CA SER A 85 -7.22 31.40 2.85
C SER A 85 -8.34 30.44 3.25
N ASP A 86 -8.03 29.15 3.27
CA ASP A 86 -8.41 28.28 4.37
C ASP A 86 -7.27 27.26 4.57
N SER A 87 -6.36 27.63 5.46
CA SER A 87 -5.24 26.82 5.92
C SER A 87 -5.20 26.94 7.43
N GLN A 88 -6.15 26.27 8.09
CA GLN A 88 -6.18 26.12 9.54
C GLN A 88 -6.54 24.71 10.02
N ASP A 89 -6.37 23.66 9.19
CA ASP A 89 -6.62 22.27 9.64
C ASP A 89 -5.45 21.30 9.44
N LYS A 90 -4.31 21.72 8.88
CA LYS A 90 -3.18 20.81 8.59
C LYS A 90 -2.18 20.65 9.74
N SER A 91 -2.21 21.52 10.74
CA SER A 91 -1.19 21.54 11.80
C SER A 91 -1.45 20.52 12.92
N ASN A 92 -2.71 20.16 13.19
CA ASN A 92 -3.06 19.21 14.25
C ASN A 92 -2.82 17.74 13.86
N SER A 93 -2.89 17.42 12.57
CA SER A 93 -2.67 16.04 12.07
C SER A 93 -1.18 15.66 12.03
N SER A 94 -0.30 16.60 11.71
CA SER A 94 1.14 16.32 11.58
C SER A 94 1.77 15.90 12.92
N LEU A 95 1.42 16.58 14.02
CA LEU A 95 1.95 16.29 15.36
C LEU A 95 1.60 14.86 15.83
N SER A 96 0.33 14.47 15.65
CA SER A 96 -0.18 13.15 16.01
C SER A 96 0.51 12.02 15.24
N VAL A 97 0.74 12.21 13.93
CA VAL A 97 1.43 11.21 13.09
C VAL A 97 2.89 11.04 13.53
N TYR A 98 3.59 12.11 13.91
CA TYR A 98 4.97 12.02 14.41
C TYR A 98 5.05 11.29 15.76
N GLU A 99 4.09 11.51 16.65
CA GLU A 99 4.01 10.82 17.93
C GLU A 99 3.74 9.32 17.75
N GLU A 100 2.80 8.96 16.87
CA GLU A 100 2.50 7.56 16.54
C GLU A 100 3.72 6.85 15.95
N LEU A 101 4.42 7.48 14.98
CA LEU A 101 5.66 6.93 14.42
C LEU A 101 6.76 6.74 15.47
N LYS A 102 6.85 7.66 16.44
CA LYS A 102 7.83 7.57 17.54
C LYS A 102 7.51 6.41 18.48
N LEU A 103 6.23 6.19 18.80
CA LEU A 103 5.79 5.05 19.61
C LEU A 103 6.01 3.72 18.88
N LEU A 104 5.60 3.63 17.61
CA LEU A 104 5.81 2.45 16.76
C LEU A 104 7.29 2.06 16.59
N LYS A 105 8.20 3.04 16.51
CA LYS A 105 9.65 2.78 16.49
C LYS A 105 10.13 2.17 17.79
N LYS A 106 9.68 2.67 18.94
CA LYS A 106 10.04 2.12 20.26
C LYS A 106 9.55 0.67 20.41
N GLU A 107 8.32 0.38 20.03
CA GLU A 107 7.78 -0.99 20.07
C GLU A 107 8.59 -1.94 19.17
N ASN A 108 8.95 -1.51 17.96
CA ASN A 108 9.79 -2.29 17.06
C ASN A 108 11.18 -2.60 17.64
N GLU A 109 11.79 -1.64 18.33
CA GLU A 109 13.08 -1.88 19.01
C GLU A 109 12.96 -2.93 20.11
N VAL A 110 11.91 -2.86 20.92
CA VAL A 110 11.63 -3.85 21.97
C VAL A 110 11.46 -5.23 21.33
N LEU A 111 10.63 -5.36 20.29
CA LEU A 111 10.43 -6.62 19.57
C LEU A 111 11.72 -7.19 18.97
N LYS A 112 12.61 -6.34 18.43
CA LYS A 112 13.93 -6.77 17.93
C LYS A 112 14.80 -7.35 19.04
N LYS A 113 14.82 -6.72 20.23
CA LYS A 113 15.55 -7.22 21.39
C LYS A 113 15.02 -8.58 21.85
N TRP A 114 13.70 -8.75 21.96
CA TRP A 114 13.08 -10.04 22.31
C TRP A 114 13.42 -11.14 21.30
N LYS A 115 13.39 -10.85 20.00
CA LYS A 115 13.79 -11.80 18.95
C LYS A 115 15.25 -12.21 19.07
N ALA A 116 16.15 -11.27 19.38
CA ALA A 116 17.57 -11.57 19.59
C ALA A 116 17.78 -12.50 20.80
N ILE A 117 17.15 -12.19 21.94
CA ILE A 117 17.23 -13.01 23.15
C ILE A 117 16.69 -14.42 22.89
N GLY A 118 15.54 -14.55 22.23
CA GLY A 118 14.96 -15.84 21.88
C GLY A 118 15.89 -16.69 21.01
N LYS A 119 16.56 -16.06 20.03
CA LYS A 119 17.54 -16.73 19.16
C LYS A 119 18.76 -17.21 19.95
N ASP A 120 19.27 -16.39 20.86
CA ASP A 120 20.43 -16.73 21.69
C ASP A 120 20.12 -17.88 22.66
N LEU A 121 18.95 -17.86 23.30
CA LEU A 121 18.49 -18.95 24.16
C LEU A 121 18.34 -20.25 23.38
N TRP A 122 17.76 -20.19 22.18
CA TRP A 122 17.63 -21.35 21.31
C TRP A 122 19.00 -21.94 20.92
N LEU A 123 19.95 -21.08 20.52
CA LEU A 123 21.34 -21.48 20.21
C LEU A 123 22.07 -22.11 21.40
N LYS A 124 21.91 -21.55 22.61
CA LYS A 124 22.49 -22.13 23.83
C LYS A 124 21.90 -23.51 24.13
N SER A 125 20.58 -23.66 24.01
CA SER A 125 19.90 -24.94 24.28
C SER A 125 20.28 -26.05 23.29
N THR A 126 20.50 -25.70 22.02
CA THR A 126 20.88 -26.65 20.97
C THR A 126 22.34 -27.08 21.10
N LYS A 127 23.26 -26.17 21.47
CA LYS A 127 24.65 -26.52 21.81
C LYS A 127 24.73 -27.45 23.02
N ALA A 128 24.00 -27.15 24.09
CA ALA A 128 23.98 -27.99 25.30
C ALA A 128 23.45 -29.41 25.01
N ARG A 129 22.43 -29.54 24.15
CA ARG A 129 21.90 -30.84 23.71
C ARG A 129 22.89 -31.65 22.85
N LYS A 130 23.70 -30.99 22.02
CA LYS A 130 24.75 -31.66 21.22
C LYS A 130 25.87 -32.17 22.11
N ASN A 131 26.34 -31.36 23.06
CA ASN A 131 27.44 -31.75 23.95
C ASN A 131 27.08 -32.95 24.85
N LYS A 132 25.82 -33.08 25.30
CA LYS A 132 25.34 -34.24 26.07
C LYS A 132 25.26 -35.56 25.28
N LYS A 133 25.25 -35.51 23.95
CA LYS A 133 25.20 -36.72 23.09
C LYS A 133 26.58 -37.22 22.67
N ASN A 134 27.62 -36.42 22.93
CA ASN A 134 29.00 -36.71 22.59
C ASN A 134 29.83 -37.12 23.82
N LEU A 135 29.15 -37.40 24.94
CA LEU A 135 29.69 -37.91 26.20
C LEU A 135 29.03 -39.26 26.48
#